data_AF-A0A2M7IT04-F1
#
_entry.id   AF-A0A2M7IT04-F1
#
_cell.length_a   1.000
_cell.length_b   1.000
_cell.length_c   1.000
_cell.angle_alpha   90.00
_cell.angle_beta   90.00
_cell.angle_gamma   90.00
#
_symmetry.space_group_name_H-M   'P 1'
#
loop_
_entity.id
_entity.type
_entity.pdbx_description
1 polymer ?
#
loop_
_entity_poly.entity_id
_entity_poly.type
_entity_poly.pdbx_seq_one_letter_code
_entity_poly.pdbx_strand_id
1 'polypeptide(L)'
;VIAVVAITPAVCEEVMFRGYIQKSFELKYKSFLGALITAVFFGIYHFNPYAFIPLVALGFFLGYSAYKSNSILVPVVLHFINNLSAVVLFLIFGKSELEQSKVITAAELTPTLISLSYQVVLFILVLLGIQYYYRKKKQTLHTVSR
;
A
#
# COMPACT_ATOMS: atom_id res chain seq x y z
N VAL A 1 6.11 -8.11 -18.28
CA VAL A 1 5.18 -8.28 -17.13
C VAL A 1 5.55 -7.34 -15.98
N ILE A 2 6.73 -7.47 -15.36
CA ILE A 2 7.11 -6.65 -14.19
C ILE A 2 7.08 -5.14 -14.47
N ALA A 3 7.65 -4.67 -15.59
CA ALA A 3 7.64 -3.24 -15.91
C ALA A 3 6.21 -2.67 -16.00
N VAL A 4 5.31 -3.37 -16.68
CA VAL A 4 3.94 -2.92 -16.96
C VAL A 4 3.01 -3.07 -15.76
N VAL A 5 3.18 -4.12 -14.95
CA VAL A 5 2.25 -4.47 -13.85
C VAL A 5 2.74 -4.00 -12.48
N ALA A 6 4.06 -3.86 -12.29
CA ALA A 6 4.63 -3.44 -11.02
C ALA A 6 5.20 -2.03 -11.05
N ILE A 7 5.98 -1.66 -12.06
CA ILE A 7 6.68 -0.36 -12.08
C ILE A 7 5.73 0.76 -12.53
N THR A 8 5.07 0.60 -13.68
CA THR A 8 4.20 1.65 -14.24
C THR A 8 3.11 2.09 -13.25
N PRO A 9 2.33 1.19 -12.62
CA PRO A 9 1.30 1.59 -11.67
C PRO A 9 1.91 2.25 -10.43
N ALA A 10 2.99 1.68 -9.89
CA ALA A 10 3.66 2.21 -8.71
C ALA A 10 4.18 3.65 -8.89
N VAL A 11 4.56 4.05 -10.11
CA VAL A 11 4.96 5.43 -10.37
C VAL A 11 3.75 6.30 -10.69
N CYS A 12 2.93 5.91 -11.68
CA CYS A 12 1.84 6.75 -12.17
C CYS A 12 0.76 6.98 -11.12
N GLU A 13 0.35 5.92 -10.41
CA GLU A 13 -0.69 6.03 -9.39
C GLU A 13 -0.19 6.82 -8.19
N GLU A 14 1.05 6.62 -7.73
CA GLU A 14 1.56 7.39 -6.59
C GLU A 14 1.73 8.88 -6.92
N VAL A 15 2.15 9.22 -8.14
CA VAL A 15 2.20 10.63 -8.58
C VAL A 15 0.80 11.25 -8.55
N MET A 16 -0.21 10.56 -9.07
CA MET A 16 -1.59 11.05 -9.08
C MET A 16 -2.19 11.14 -7.68
N PHE A 17 -2.19 10.03 -6.94
CA PHE A 17 -2.89 9.96 -5.66
C PHE A 17 -2.12 10.70 -4.56
N ARG A 18 -0.80 10.58 -4.47
CA ARG A 18 -0.02 11.14 -3.34
C ARG A 18 0.55 12.50 -3.69
N GLY A 19 0.98 12.68 -4.93
CA GLY A 19 1.47 13.97 -5.43
C GLY A 19 0.38 15.02 -5.60
N TYR A 20 -0.80 14.64 -6.12
CA TYR A 20 -1.86 15.58 -6.45
C TYR A 20 -3.07 15.49 -5.51
N ILE A 21 -3.76 14.35 -5.46
CA ILE A 21 -5.04 14.23 -4.75
C ILE A 21 -4.88 14.40 -3.23
N GLN A 22 -3.98 13.64 -2.62
CA GLN A 22 -3.71 13.73 -1.18
C GLN A 22 -3.22 15.12 -0.79
N LYS A 23 -2.30 15.70 -1.58
CA LYS A 23 -1.79 17.04 -1.33
C LYS A 23 -2.89 18.10 -1.37
N SER A 24 -3.84 17.96 -2.28
CA SER A 24 -5.00 18.84 -2.37
C SER A 24 -5.87 18.76 -1.11
N PHE A 25 -6.13 17.55 -0.59
CA PHE A 25 -6.86 17.40 0.68
C PHE A 25 -6.07 17.91 1.89
N GLU A 26 -4.74 17.76 1.89
CA GLU A 26 -3.86 18.29 2.94
C GLU A 26 -3.88 19.82 3.05
N LEU A 27 -4.31 20.55 2.01
CA LEU A 27 -4.50 22.01 2.08
C LEU A 27 -5.67 22.39 2.99
N LYS A 28 -6.66 21.52 3.16
CA LYS A 28 -7.90 21.79 3.91
C LYS A 28 -8.04 20.95 5.19
N TYR A 29 -7.48 19.74 5.19
CA TYR A 29 -7.64 18.77 6.28
C TYR A 29 -6.28 18.36 6.86
N LYS A 30 -6.31 17.76 8.06
CA LYS A 30 -5.12 17.14 8.66
C LYS A 30 -4.58 16.04 7.74
N SER A 31 -3.27 15.88 7.65
CA SER A 31 -2.64 14.92 6.72
C SER A 31 -3.13 13.48 6.87
N PHE A 32 -3.45 13.06 8.09
CA PHE A 32 -4.09 11.76 8.33
C PHE A 32 -5.43 11.61 7.60
N LEU A 33 -6.29 12.62 7.65
CA LEU A 33 -7.58 12.63 6.95
C LEU A 33 -7.38 12.75 5.44
N GLY A 34 -6.42 13.56 4.98
CA GLY A 34 -6.06 13.63 3.57
C GLY A 34 -5.66 12.27 3.00
N ALA A 35 -4.84 11.51 3.73
CA ALA A 35 -4.47 10.14 3.35
C ALA A 35 -5.67 9.19 3.35
N LEU A 36 -6.55 9.26 4.36
CA LEU A 36 -7.74 8.40 4.45
C LEU A 36 -8.73 8.65 3.31
N ILE A 37 -9.04 9.91 3.02
CA ILE A 37 -9.96 10.27 1.93
C ILE A 37 -9.38 9.83 0.59
N THR A 38 -8.10 10.08 0.36
CA THR A 38 -7.41 9.65 -0.87
C THR A 38 -7.41 8.13 -1.01
N ALA A 39 -7.26 7.39 0.09
CA ALA A 39 -7.30 5.94 0.08
C ALA A 39 -8.67 5.39 -0.35
N VAL A 40 -9.77 6.04 0.05
CA VAL A 40 -11.11 5.70 -0.42
C VAL A 40 -11.23 5.91 -1.93
N PHE A 41 -10.76 7.05 -2.45
CA PHE A 41 -10.72 7.30 -3.90
C PHE A 41 -9.87 6.26 -4.64
N PHE A 42 -8.75 5.86 -4.07
CA PHE A 42 -7.90 4.80 -4.62
C PHE A 42 -8.66 3.48 -4.73
N GLY A 43 -9.38 3.07 -3.69
CA GLY A 43 -10.22 1.87 -3.73
C GLY A 43 -11.33 1.95 -4.79
N ILE A 44 -12.00 3.10 -4.92
CA ILE A 44 -13.06 3.31 -5.92
C ILE A 44 -12.51 3.24 -7.35
N TYR A 45 -11.33 3.83 -7.58
CA TYR A 45 -10.68 3.89 -8.90
C TYR A 45 -10.45 2.51 -9.55
N HIS A 46 -10.31 1.47 -8.74
CA HIS A 46 -10.04 0.11 -9.22
C HIS A 46 -11.28 -0.67 -9.67
N PHE A 47 -12.49 -0.13 -9.47
CA PHE A 47 -13.77 -0.74 -9.89
C PHE A 47 -13.93 -2.22 -9.52
N ASN A 48 -13.33 -2.65 -8.40
CA ASN A 48 -13.41 -4.02 -7.91
C ASN A 48 -14.01 -4.03 -6.49
N PRO A 49 -15.31 -4.34 -6.34
CA PRO A 49 -15.96 -4.33 -5.03
C PRO A 49 -15.38 -5.38 -4.07
N TYR A 50 -14.91 -6.52 -4.57
CA TYR A 50 -14.29 -7.57 -3.75
C TYR A 50 -12.94 -7.13 -3.18
N ALA A 51 -12.18 -6.35 -3.94
CA ALA A 51 -10.87 -5.83 -3.51
C ALA A 51 -10.96 -4.46 -2.83
N PHE A 52 -12.15 -3.86 -2.72
CA PHE A 52 -12.31 -2.49 -2.24
C PHE A 52 -11.68 -2.25 -0.87
N ILE A 53 -12.02 -3.07 0.13
CA ILE A 53 -11.49 -2.90 1.50
C ILE A 53 -9.96 -3.09 1.55
N PRO A 54 -9.38 -4.16 0.98
CA PRO A 54 -7.92 -4.29 0.85
C PRO A 54 -7.24 -3.11 0.15
N LEU A 55 -7.84 -2.60 -0.94
CA LEU A 55 -7.29 -1.47 -1.70
C LEU A 55 -7.34 -0.16 -0.92
N VAL A 56 -8.42 0.09 -0.16
CA VAL A 56 -8.47 1.25 0.74
C VAL A 56 -7.43 1.12 1.85
N ALA A 57 -7.24 -0.07 2.43
CA ALA A 57 -6.22 -0.30 3.46
C ALA A 57 -4.80 -0.07 2.91
N LEU A 58 -4.47 -0.64 1.75
CA LEU A 58 -3.21 -0.40 1.05
C LEU A 58 -3.04 1.08 0.70
N GLY A 59 -4.11 1.69 0.18
CA GLY A 59 -4.12 3.09 -0.23
C GLY A 59 -3.77 4.02 0.94
N PHE A 60 -4.32 3.72 2.12
CA PHE A 60 -4.06 4.44 3.35
C PHE A 60 -2.64 4.22 3.86
N PHE A 61 -2.15 2.97 3.83
CA PHE A 61 -0.77 2.62 4.18
C PHE A 61 0.24 3.44 3.36
N LEU A 62 0.06 3.48 2.03
CA LEU A 62 0.90 4.26 1.12
C LEU A 62 0.78 5.76 1.40
N GLY A 63 -0.45 6.28 1.57
CA GLY A 63 -0.67 7.70 1.87
C GLY A 63 -0.06 8.17 3.19
N TYR A 64 -0.14 7.33 4.23
CA TYR A 64 0.51 7.60 5.52
C TYR A 64 2.04 7.59 5.39
N SER A 65 2.60 6.65 4.61
CA SER A 65 4.05 6.59 4.37
C SER A 65 4.56 7.84 3.64
N ALA A 66 3.79 8.37 2.68
CA ALA A 66 4.07 9.61 1.96
C ALA A 66 4.10 10.80 2.93
N TYR A 67 3.07 10.91 3.78
CA TYR A 67 2.97 11.95 4.80
C TYR A 67 4.15 11.90 5.79
N LYS A 68 4.47 10.72 6.33
CA LYS A 68 5.54 10.59 7.33
C LYS A 68 6.93 10.83 6.75
N SER A 69 7.16 10.39 5.53
CA SER A 69 8.45 10.56 4.86
C SER A 69 8.63 11.94 4.23
N ASN A 70 7.52 12.67 4.02
CA ASN A 70 7.45 13.86 3.19
C ASN A 70 8.08 13.64 1.80
N SER A 71 7.85 12.46 1.23
CA SER A 71 8.40 12.04 -0.06
C SER A 71 7.47 11.08 -0.78
N ILE A 72 7.32 11.25 -2.10
CA ILE A 72 6.60 10.31 -2.95
C ILE A 72 7.43 9.05 -3.28
N LEU A 73 8.76 9.08 -3.07
CA LEU A 73 9.61 7.93 -3.40
C LEU A 73 9.35 6.75 -2.47
N VAL A 74 9.05 7.02 -1.20
CA VAL A 74 8.75 5.97 -0.21
C VAL A 74 7.51 5.16 -0.61
N PRO A 75 6.33 5.77 -0.85
CA PRO A 75 5.17 5.01 -1.31
C PRO A 75 5.39 4.36 -2.69
N VAL A 76 6.12 4.99 -3.63
CA VAL A 76 6.45 4.37 -4.93
C VAL A 76 7.20 3.04 -4.74
N VAL A 77 8.24 3.02 -3.90
CA VAL A 77 9.01 1.80 -3.63
C VAL A 77 8.14 0.75 -2.94
N LEU A 78 7.33 1.15 -1.95
CA LEU A 78 6.43 0.23 -1.24
C LEU A 78 5.37 -0.37 -2.18
N HIS A 79 4.78 0.44 -3.04
CA HIS A 79 3.78 0.00 -4.01
C HIS A 79 4.42 -0.92 -5.06
N PHE A 80 5.61 -0.59 -5.56
CA PHE A 80 6.36 -1.48 -6.45
C PHE A 80 6.62 -2.85 -5.80
N ILE A 81 7.08 -2.89 -4.55
CA ILE A 81 7.32 -4.14 -3.81
C ILE A 81 6.03 -4.93 -3.65
N ASN A 82 4.92 -4.26 -3.32
CA ASN A 82 3.61 -4.91 -3.22
C ASN A 82 3.22 -5.59 -4.55
N ASN A 83 3.30 -4.87 -5.66
CA ASN A 83 2.91 -5.40 -6.96
C ASN A 83 3.88 -6.47 -7.46
N LEU A 84 5.18 -6.31 -7.19
CA LEU A 84 6.17 -7.34 -7.49
C LEU A 84 5.89 -8.63 -6.70
N SER A 85 5.55 -8.52 -5.41
CA SER A 85 5.20 -9.68 -4.59
C SER A 85 3.98 -10.43 -5.15
N ALA A 86 2.97 -9.69 -5.60
CA ALA A 86 1.77 -10.27 -6.22
C ALA A 86 2.12 -11.01 -7.53
N VAL A 87 2.96 -10.41 -8.39
CA VAL A 87 3.42 -11.07 -9.61
C VAL A 87 4.23 -12.33 -9.31
N VAL A 88 5.15 -12.28 -8.35
CA VAL A 88 5.98 -13.45 -7.96
C VAL A 88 5.10 -14.57 -7.40
N LEU A 89 4.18 -14.26 -6.49
CA LEU A 89 3.24 -15.24 -5.93
C LEU A 89 2.38 -15.87 -7.03
N PHE A 90 1.88 -15.05 -7.96
CA PHE A 90 1.11 -15.56 -9.10
C PHE A 90 1.94 -16.48 -10.01
N LEU A 91 3.22 -16.20 -10.23
CA LEU A 91 4.09 -17.07 -11.04
C LEU A 91 4.40 -18.41 -10.36
N ILE A 92 4.44 -18.45 -9.02
CA ILE A 92 4.73 -19.66 -8.23
C ILE A 92 3.46 -20.51 -8.07
N PHE A 93 2.34 -19.89 -7.68
CA PHE A 93 1.11 -20.58 -7.27
C PHE A 93 -0.05 -20.45 -8.27
N GLY A 94 -0.04 -19.44 -9.14
CA GLY A 94 -1.17 -19.14 -10.03
C GLY A 94 -1.44 -20.23 -11.08
N LYS A 95 -0.46 -21.08 -11.40
CA LYS A 95 -0.66 -22.19 -12.33
C LYS A 95 -1.52 -23.32 -11.77
N SER A 96 -1.53 -23.55 -10.46
CA SER A 96 -2.33 -24.63 -9.84
C SER A 96 -3.81 -24.26 -9.63
N GLU A 97 -4.12 -22.97 -9.56
CA GLU A 97 -5.47 -22.44 -9.31
C GLU A 97 -6.33 -22.36 -10.59
N LEU A 98 -5.70 -22.04 -11.74
CA LEU A 98 -6.42 -21.84 -13.02
C LEU A 98 -7.04 -23.12 -13.61
N GLU A 99 -6.60 -24.29 -13.16
CA GLU A 99 -7.08 -25.61 -13.62
C GLU A 99 -8.28 -26.13 -12.80
N GLN A 100 -8.58 -25.53 -11.64
CA GLN A 100 -9.62 -26.00 -10.74
C GLN A 100 -10.73 -24.95 -10.60
N SER A 101 -11.79 -25.08 -11.40
CA SER A 101 -13.07 -24.43 -11.08
C SER A 101 -13.72 -25.14 -9.88
N LYS A 102 -13.13 -24.98 -8.69
CA LYS A 102 -13.65 -25.55 -7.44
C LYS A 102 -14.62 -24.58 -6.77
N VAL A 103 -15.70 -25.14 -6.23
CA VAL A 103 -16.59 -24.43 -5.30
C VAL A 103 -15.77 -24.15 -4.03
N ILE A 104 -15.69 -22.88 -3.63
CA ILE A 104 -14.92 -22.45 -2.46
C ILE A 104 -15.41 -23.21 -1.22
N THR A 105 -14.55 -24.06 -0.67
CA THR A 105 -14.84 -24.79 0.59
C THR A 105 -14.27 -24.05 1.80
N ALA A 106 -14.78 -24.35 3.01
CA ALA A 106 -14.25 -23.79 4.26
C ALA A 106 -12.74 -24.03 4.44
N ALA A 107 -12.20 -25.09 3.84
CA ALA A 107 -10.77 -25.39 3.85
C ALA A 107 -9.94 -24.39 3.02
N GLU A 108 -10.49 -23.84 1.93
CA GLU A 108 -9.80 -22.90 1.02
C GLU A 108 -9.79 -21.45 1.56
N LEU A 109 -10.65 -21.15 2.53
CA LEU A 109 -10.60 -19.90 3.28
C LEU A 109 -9.37 -19.81 4.20
N THR A 110 -8.86 -20.93 4.71
CA THR A 110 -7.73 -20.93 5.65
C THR A 110 -6.43 -20.35 5.07
N PRO A 111 -5.93 -20.76 3.88
CA PRO A 111 -4.73 -20.15 3.30
C PRO A 111 -4.93 -18.67 2.91
N THR A 112 -6.14 -18.30 2.50
CA THR A 112 -6.50 -16.90 2.19
C THR A 112 -6.43 -16.02 3.44
N LEU A 113 -6.97 -16.49 4.56
CA LEU A 113 -6.91 -15.77 5.84
C LEU A 113 -5.48 -15.68 6.40
N ILE A 114 -4.68 -16.74 6.24
CA ILE A 114 -3.27 -16.75 6.65
C ILE A 114 -2.46 -15.73 5.84
N SER A 115 -2.60 -15.72 4.51
CA SER A 115 -1.89 -14.78 3.64
C SER A 115 -2.30 -13.32 3.90
N LEU A 116 -3.60 -13.05 4.12
CA LEU A 116 -4.10 -11.74 4.52
C LEU A 116 -3.50 -11.31 5.87
N SER A 117 -3.49 -12.20 6.86
CA SER A 117 -2.94 -11.91 8.19
C SER A 117 -1.45 -11.58 8.12
N TYR A 118 -0.69 -12.33 7.33
CA TYR A 118 0.73 -12.08 7.08
C TYR A 118 0.97 -10.69 6.46
N GLN A 119 0.19 -10.31 5.44
CA GLN A 119 0.31 -8.97 4.81
C GLN A 119 -0.04 -7.84 5.78
N VAL A 120 -1.09 -8.00 6.59
CA VAL A 120 -1.47 -6.99 7.60
C VAL A 120 -0.36 -6.81 8.64
N VAL A 121 0.21 -7.90 9.15
CA VAL A 121 1.33 -7.84 10.09
C VAL A 121 2.54 -7.14 9.46
N LEU A 122 2.88 -7.50 8.22
CA LEU A 122 3.98 -6.88 7.49
C LEU A 122 3.76 -5.37 7.33
N PHE A 123 2.56 -4.93 6.94
CA PHE A 123 2.23 -3.51 6.82
C PHE A 123 2.37 -2.78 8.15
N ILE A 124 1.89 -3.35 9.25
CA ILE A 124 2.03 -2.77 10.58
C ILE A 124 3.51 -2.62 10.95
N LEU A 125 4.33 -3.66 10.75
CA LEU A 125 5.76 -3.60 11.03
C LEU A 125 6.47 -2.52 10.21
N VAL A 126 6.14 -2.39 8.92
CA VAL A 126 6.69 -1.34 8.06
C VAL A 126 6.26 0.04 8.53
N LEU A 127 4.98 0.23 8.90
CA LEU A 127 4.50 1.51 9.46
C LEU A 127 5.22 1.88 10.74
N LEU A 128 5.41 0.93 11.65
CA LEU A 128 6.14 1.14 12.90
C LEU A 128 7.61 1.47 12.62
N GLY A 129 8.24 0.78 11.67
CA GLY A 129 9.61 1.05 11.22
C GLY A 129 9.77 2.46 10.65
N ILE A 130 8.87 2.87 9.74
CA ILE A 130 8.82 4.24 9.18
C ILE A 130 8.62 5.24 10.33
N GLN A 131 7.65 5.01 11.21
CA GLN A 131 7.38 5.91 12.33
C GLN A 131 8.58 6.03 13.27
N TYR A 132 9.24 4.92 13.61
CA TYR A 132 10.45 4.92 14.44
C TYR A 132 11.58 5.69 13.77
N TYR A 133 11.90 5.38 12.51
CA TYR A 133 12.97 6.01 11.74
C TYR A 133 12.79 7.53 11.66
N TYR A 134 11.61 8.00 11.26
CA TYR A 134 11.35 9.43 11.10
C TYR A 134 11.19 10.18 12.44
N ARG A 135 10.75 9.50 13.52
CA ARG A 135 10.80 10.09 14.88
C ARG A 135 12.24 10.31 15.34
N LYS A 136 13.11 9.31 15.18
CA LYS A 136 14.53 9.40 15.55
C LYS A 136 15.25 10.46 14.72
N LYS A 137 15.04 10.49 13.41
CA LYS A 137 15.61 11.52 12.51
C LYS A 137 15.25 12.93 12.95
N LYS A 138 13.98 13.17 13.34
CA LYS A 138 13.52 14.47 13.83
C LYS A 138 14.22 14.88 15.13
N GLN A 139 14.44 13.94 16.06
CA GLN A 139 15.16 14.21 17.30
C GLN A 139 16.62 14.61 17.05
N THR A 140 17.33 13.87 16.19
CA THR A 140 18.72 14.19 15.83
C THR A 140 18.87 15.58 15.21
N LEU A 141 17.95 15.96 14.30
CA LEU A 141 17.96 17.29 13.69
C LEU A 141 17.80 18.42 14.73
N HIS A 142 16.97 18.22 15.76
CA HIS A 142 16.80 19.20 16.84
C HIS A 142 18.00 19.31 17.77
N THR A 143 18.78 18.24 17.95
CA THR A 143 19.99 18.26 18.78
C THR A 143 21.14 18.98 18.09
N VAL A 144 21.27 18.87 16.77
CA VAL A 144 22.36 19.52 16.00
C VAL A 144 22.10 21.01 15.76
N SER A 145 20.83 21.46 15.83
CA SER A 145 20.45 22.86 15.60
C SER A 145 20.43 23.74 16.86
N ARG A 146 20.93 23.25 18.00
CA ARG A 146 21.09 23.99 19.27
C ARG A 146 22.57 24.10 19.59
#